data_AF-A0AA36IV61-F1
#
_entry.id   AF-A0AA36IV61-F1
#
_cell.length_a   1.000
_cell.length_b   1.000
_cell.length_c   1.000
_cell.angle_alpha   90.00
_cell.angle_beta   90.00
_cell.angle_gamma   90.00
#
_symmetry.space_group_name_H-M   'P 1'
#
loop_
_entity.id
_entity.type
_entity.pdbx_description
1 polymer ?
#
loop_
_entity_poly.entity_id
_entity_poly.type
_entity_poly.pdbx_seq_one_letter_code
_entity_poly.pdbx_strand_id
1 'polypeptide(L)'
;LGHRIAWAMASKWRLNRAEESSVQKEADAVKAERLNQGCSEQEAKEAHRQHVATRTQELKKAKADASKAKQAARSAGGKGAAAPPSLAAPSADVLQNNTDYYTKLMDSMSVIQGHPVFQRINEAMPLLITDDETKECGVQAVFEAEAAKIALARTGVYRAACNLFWLDLTSNSTPRVPLSYARVREWAQTVFGKGPRHFKDLILVAAPAADSDLLALRGSWKQVTPEELTHSTVFALADRITAGAGEEELRSWRSCLLSTPMMFSVLGNEDAIYWEAYDQRQRIVQSHDTIKRSARQWAHEIMAFKERKEQELGEALTSKRLQMLFKDGSKHTEARSTKIETGADNFVADCQRVYEKLLTDNYCNAKLESLERQFGLESPLNSLLKLRVIIEKTSNVEQRRW
;
A
#
# COMPACT_ATOMS: atom_id res chain seq x y z
N LEU A 1 21.06 -58.44 -12.29
CA LEU A 1 22.14 -57.87 -11.47
C LEU A 1 22.23 -56.39 -11.79
N GLY A 2 21.57 -55.56 -10.99
CA GLY A 2 21.36 -54.14 -11.27
C GLY A 2 22.43 -53.27 -10.63
N HIS A 3 23.04 -52.39 -11.43
CA HIS A 3 23.78 -51.23 -10.94
C HIS A 3 22.87 -50.01 -10.98
N ARG A 4 22.36 -49.60 -9.81
CA ARG A 4 21.82 -48.25 -9.61
C ARG A 4 22.97 -47.31 -9.30
N ILE A 5 23.25 -46.40 -10.23
CA ILE A 5 24.14 -45.26 -10.02
C ILE A 5 23.44 -44.31 -9.05
N ALA A 6 24.00 -44.14 -7.86
CA ALA A 6 23.53 -43.15 -6.89
C ALA A 6 23.87 -41.75 -7.41
N TRP A 7 22.85 -41.04 -7.91
CA TRP A 7 22.95 -39.60 -8.14
C TRP A 7 23.10 -38.91 -6.77
N ALA A 8 24.28 -38.34 -6.51
CA ALA A 8 24.51 -37.51 -5.35
C ALA A 8 23.53 -36.33 -5.37
N MET A 9 22.66 -36.24 -4.36
CA MET A 9 21.72 -35.14 -4.23
C MET A 9 22.49 -33.82 -4.15
N ALA A 10 22.38 -32.98 -5.19
CA ALA A 10 22.88 -31.61 -5.16
C ALA A 10 22.24 -30.89 -3.97
N SER A 11 23.06 -30.32 -3.08
CA SER A 11 22.55 -29.64 -1.88
C SER A 11 21.66 -28.47 -2.29
N LYS A 12 20.47 -28.37 -1.68
CA LYS A 12 19.44 -27.34 -1.96
C LYS A 12 19.90 -25.92 -1.58
N TRP A 13 21.00 -25.79 -0.84
CA TRP A 13 21.51 -24.52 -0.34
C TRP A 13 22.34 -23.78 -1.40
N ARG A 14 22.00 -22.51 -1.64
CA ARG A 14 22.76 -21.59 -2.51
C ARG A 14 23.53 -20.58 -1.66
N LEU A 15 24.69 -20.16 -2.18
CA LEU A 15 25.42 -19.03 -1.62
C LEU A 15 24.71 -17.73 -2.00
N ASN A 16 24.81 -16.71 -1.17
CA ASN A 16 24.42 -15.36 -1.53
C ASN A 16 25.58 -14.66 -2.27
N ARG A 17 25.28 -13.51 -2.88
CA ARG A 17 26.26 -12.78 -3.71
C ARG A 17 27.53 -12.37 -2.95
N ALA A 18 27.41 -12.06 -1.66
CA ALA A 18 28.55 -11.67 -0.82
C ALA A 18 29.47 -12.87 -0.54
N GLU A 19 28.89 -14.03 -0.25
CA GLU A 19 29.62 -15.29 -0.04
C GLU A 19 30.29 -15.76 -1.33
N GLU A 20 29.60 -15.70 -2.48
CA GLU A 20 30.20 -16.01 -3.78
C GLU A 20 31.39 -15.09 -4.08
N SER A 21 31.26 -13.79 -3.78
CA SER A 21 32.36 -12.84 -3.94
C SER A 21 33.55 -13.15 -3.02
N SER A 22 33.29 -13.58 -1.77
CA SER A 22 34.35 -13.98 -0.83
C SER A 22 35.10 -15.22 -1.33
N VAL A 23 34.37 -16.25 -1.74
CA VAL A 23 34.96 -17.50 -2.26
C VAL A 23 35.82 -17.22 -3.49
N GLN A 24 35.35 -16.34 -4.38
CA GLN A 24 36.12 -15.97 -5.58
C GLN A 24 37.43 -15.23 -5.21
N LYS A 25 37.38 -14.29 -4.27
CA LYS A 25 38.58 -13.58 -3.79
C LYS A 25 39.59 -14.51 -3.13
N GLU A 26 39.12 -15.45 -2.30
CA GLU A 26 39.97 -16.48 -1.67
C GLU A 26 40.64 -17.35 -2.75
N ALA A 27 39.88 -17.80 -3.74
CA ALA A 27 40.40 -18.61 -4.83
C ALA A 27 41.38 -17.85 -5.73
N ASP A 28 41.17 -16.55 -5.96
CA ASP A 28 42.10 -15.70 -6.71
C ASP A 28 43.43 -15.52 -5.96
N ALA A 29 43.39 -15.39 -4.63
CA ALA A 29 44.60 -15.36 -3.80
C ALA A 29 45.39 -16.68 -3.88
N VAL A 30 44.71 -17.83 -3.81
CA VAL A 30 45.33 -19.16 -3.97
C VAL A 30 45.99 -19.31 -5.34
N LYS A 31 45.33 -18.81 -6.40
CA LYS A 31 45.89 -18.81 -7.75
C LYS A 31 47.16 -17.96 -7.82
N ALA A 32 47.13 -16.76 -7.24
CA ALA A 32 48.28 -15.85 -7.22
C ALA A 32 49.47 -16.45 -6.45
N GLU A 33 49.20 -17.09 -5.32
CA GLU A 33 50.22 -17.77 -4.52
C GLU A 33 50.89 -18.91 -5.30
N ARG A 34 50.11 -19.75 -6.01
CA ARG A 34 50.65 -20.83 -6.84
C ARG A 34 51.52 -20.32 -7.98
N LEU A 35 51.14 -19.22 -8.61
CA LEU A 35 51.97 -18.58 -9.65
C LEU A 35 53.28 -18.04 -9.07
N ASN A 36 53.24 -17.44 -7.89
CA ASN A 36 54.46 -16.96 -7.20
C ASN A 36 55.40 -18.09 -6.78
N GLN A 37 54.86 -19.30 -6.55
CA GLN A 37 55.65 -20.51 -6.28
C GLN A 37 56.24 -21.16 -7.55
N GLY A 38 56.06 -20.54 -8.72
CA GLY A 38 56.58 -21.05 -9.99
C GLY A 38 55.75 -22.18 -10.60
N CYS A 39 54.53 -22.44 -10.11
CA CYS A 39 53.62 -23.38 -10.77
C CYS A 39 53.18 -22.84 -12.14
N SER A 40 52.87 -23.75 -13.05
CA SER A 40 52.32 -23.38 -14.35
C SER A 40 50.93 -22.73 -14.22
N GLU A 41 50.55 -21.93 -15.23
CA GLU A 41 49.23 -21.28 -15.23
C GLU A 41 48.07 -22.30 -15.21
N GLN A 42 48.25 -23.48 -15.80
CA GLN A 42 47.26 -24.55 -15.76
C GLN A 42 47.09 -25.12 -14.36
N GLU A 43 48.19 -25.39 -13.63
CA GLU A 43 48.15 -25.86 -12.24
C GLU A 43 47.53 -24.83 -11.31
N ALA A 44 47.85 -23.54 -11.50
CA ALA A 44 47.25 -22.46 -10.72
C ALA A 44 45.75 -22.30 -10.99
N LYS A 45 45.29 -22.46 -12.25
CA LYS A 45 43.86 -22.47 -12.61
C LYS A 45 43.13 -23.68 -12.04
N GLU A 46 43.77 -24.84 -11.97
CA GLU A 46 43.18 -26.04 -11.38
C GLU A 46 43.04 -25.89 -9.86
N ALA A 47 44.08 -25.39 -9.19
CA ALA A 47 44.03 -25.06 -7.76
C ALA A 47 42.91 -24.05 -7.42
N HIS A 48 42.72 -23.04 -8.28
CA HIS A 48 41.61 -22.10 -8.17
C HIS A 48 40.24 -22.79 -8.21
N ARG A 49 39.99 -23.64 -9.22
CA ARG A 49 38.71 -24.36 -9.36
C ARG A 49 38.45 -25.30 -8.19
N GLN A 50 39.48 -26.02 -7.75
CA GLN A 50 39.39 -26.91 -6.59
C GLN A 50 39.07 -26.14 -5.30
N HIS A 51 39.66 -24.95 -5.12
CA HIS A 51 39.37 -24.10 -3.98
C HIS A 51 37.91 -23.61 -4.00
N VAL A 52 37.44 -23.10 -5.15
CA VAL A 52 36.03 -22.67 -5.31
C VAL A 52 35.07 -23.83 -5.00
N ALA A 53 35.31 -25.02 -5.55
CA ALA A 53 34.45 -26.18 -5.36
C ALA A 53 34.41 -26.60 -3.88
N THR A 54 35.57 -26.73 -3.23
CA THR A 54 35.69 -27.15 -1.84
C THR A 54 35.03 -26.15 -0.89
N ARG A 55 35.37 -24.86 -1.03
CA ARG A 55 34.85 -23.80 -0.17
C ARG A 55 33.34 -23.61 -0.32
N THR A 56 32.83 -23.73 -1.55
CA THR A 56 31.39 -23.70 -1.81
C THR A 56 30.67 -24.86 -1.11
N GLN A 57 31.26 -26.06 -1.13
CA GLN A 57 30.67 -27.24 -0.49
C GLN A 57 30.67 -27.09 1.05
N GLU A 58 31.74 -26.57 1.64
CA GLU A 58 31.85 -26.28 3.08
C GLU A 58 30.78 -25.30 3.55
N LEU A 59 30.64 -24.17 2.86
CA LEU A 59 29.65 -23.14 3.22
C LEU A 59 28.21 -23.67 3.08
N LYS A 60 27.94 -24.46 2.03
CA LYS A 60 26.63 -25.11 1.87
C LYS A 60 26.34 -26.11 2.98
N LYS A 61 27.35 -26.88 3.42
CA LYS A 61 27.23 -27.82 4.54
C LYS A 61 26.98 -27.06 5.85
N ALA A 62 27.75 -26.01 6.13
CA ALA A 62 27.58 -25.17 7.32
C ALA A 62 26.17 -24.56 7.41
N LYS A 63 25.61 -24.07 6.28
CA LYS A 63 24.22 -23.59 6.22
C LYS A 63 23.20 -24.70 6.50
N ALA A 64 23.40 -25.88 5.92
CA ALA A 64 22.52 -27.01 6.16
C ALA A 64 22.52 -27.43 7.64
N ASP A 65 23.69 -27.46 8.26
CA ASP A 65 23.85 -27.83 9.67
C ASP A 65 23.27 -26.76 10.61
N ALA A 66 23.47 -25.47 10.31
CA ALA A 66 22.86 -24.37 11.06
C ALA A 66 21.32 -24.39 10.96
N SER A 67 20.76 -24.74 9.79
CA SER A 67 19.32 -24.90 9.62
C SER A 67 18.78 -26.07 10.43
N LYS A 68 19.48 -27.22 10.43
CA LYS A 68 19.10 -28.39 11.25
C LYS A 68 19.16 -28.07 12.74
N ALA A 69 20.18 -27.34 13.19
CA ALA A 69 20.30 -26.90 14.59
C ALA A 69 19.14 -25.98 15.00
N LYS A 70 18.74 -25.02 14.15
CA LYS A 70 17.57 -24.16 14.40
C LYS A 70 16.26 -24.96 14.45
N GLN A 71 16.12 -25.98 13.61
CA GLN A 71 14.93 -26.84 13.59
C GLN A 71 14.88 -27.73 14.86
N ALA A 72 16.02 -28.28 15.27
CA ALA A 72 16.14 -29.07 16.50
C ALA A 72 15.83 -28.25 17.76
N ALA A 73 16.31 -26.99 17.83
CA ALA A 73 16.01 -26.08 18.92
C ALA A 73 14.51 -25.71 19.00
N ARG A 74 13.82 -25.60 17.86
CA ARG A 74 12.37 -25.39 17.81
C ARG A 74 11.57 -26.63 18.27
N SER A 75 12.07 -27.84 18.00
CA SER A 75 11.40 -29.08 18.44
C SER A 75 11.69 -29.47 19.90
N ALA A 76 12.78 -28.97 20.49
CA ALA A 76 13.14 -29.24 21.89
C ALA A 76 12.39 -28.34 22.90
N GLY A 77 11.74 -27.26 22.44
CA GLY A 77 10.78 -26.48 23.22
C GLY A 77 9.44 -27.21 23.34
N GLY A 78 9.40 -28.28 24.13
CA GLY A 78 8.20 -29.10 24.34
C GLY A 78 7.07 -28.38 25.08
N LYS A 79 5.86 -28.50 24.51
CA LYS A 79 4.54 -28.59 25.15
C LYS A 79 4.40 -27.95 26.56
N GLY A 80 4.41 -26.63 26.62
CA GLY A 80 3.63 -25.88 27.62
C GLY A 80 2.33 -25.44 26.98
N ALA A 81 1.19 -25.65 27.65
CA ALA A 81 -0.12 -25.18 27.20
C ALA A 81 -0.03 -23.68 26.86
N ALA A 82 -0.36 -23.33 25.61
CA ALA A 82 -0.26 -21.96 25.12
C ALA A 82 -1.32 -21.11 25.83
N ALA A 83 -0.86 -20.29 26.78
CA ALA A 83 -1.49 -19.01 27.05
C ALA A 83 -1.55 -18.19 25.73
N PRO A 84 -2.59 -17.37 25.51
CA PRO A 84 -2.68 -16.57 24.30
C PRO A 84 -1.41 -15.73 24.12
N PRO A 85 -0.95 -15.49 22.88
CA PRO A 85 0.24 -14.72 22.64
C PRO A 85 0.05 -13.31 23.20
N SER A 86 0.75 -13.04 24.29
CA SER A 86 0.99 -11.69 24.78
C SER A 86 1.63 -10.90 23.64
N LEU A 87 1.04 -9.75 23.31
CA LEU A 87 1.55 -8.78 22.36
C LEU A 87 3.06 -8.61 22.61
N ALA A 88 3.88 -9.01 21.63
CA ALA A 88 5.32 -8.92 21.75
C ALA A 88 5.72 -7.44 21.86
N ALA A 89 6.39 -7.06 22.94
CA ALA A 89 6.91 -5.71 23.11
C ALA A 89 7.91 -5.39 21.97
N PRO A 90 7.82 -4.23 21.31
CA PRO A 90 8.77 -3.84 20.27
C PRO A 90 10.18 -3.66 20.86
N SER A 91 11.23 -3.92 20.06
CA SER A 91 12.63 -3.76 20.50
C SER A 91 12.97 -2.32 20.89
N ALA A 92 13.71 -2.12 21.99
CA ALA A 92 13.90 -0.85 22.69
C ALA A 92 14.44 0.34 21.86
N ASP A 93 15.33 0.12 20.89
CA ASP A 93 15.92 1.20 20.06
C ASP A 93 14.99 1.69 18.94
N VAL A 94 13.86 1.02 18.72
CA VAL A 94 12.96 1.21 17.57
C VAL A 94 11.78 2.13 17.91
N LEU A 95 11.58 2.45 19.19
CA LEU A 95 10.36 3.10 19.70
C LEU A 95 10.42 4.61 19.87
N GLN A 96 11.59 5.24 20.10
CA GLN A 96 11.64 6.60 20.67
C GLN A 96 10.80 7.66 19.91
N ASN A 97 10.78 7.62 18.57
CA ASN A 97 10.05 8.59 17.75
C ASN A 97 8.54 8.33 17.65
N ASN A 98 8.10 7.09 17.88
CA ASN A 98 6.72 6.66 17.68
C ASN A 98 6.04 6.20 18.98
N THR A 99 6.72 6.28 20.14
CA THR A 99 6.19 5.81 21.43
C THR A 99 4.81 6.39 21.73
N ASP A 100 4.66 7.72 21.71
CA ASP A 100 3.36 8.37 22.00
C ASP A 100 2.26 7.94 21.02
N TYR A 101 2.61 7.80 19.74
CA TYR A 101 1.68 7.33 18.72
C TYR A 101 1.18 5.91 19.02
N TYR A 102 2.09 4.97 19.30
CA TYR A 102 1.70 3.59 19.59
C TYR A 102 1.00 3.45 20.93
N THR A 103 1.35 4.24 21.95
CA THR A 103 0.58 4.30 23.20
C THR A 103 -0.89 4.63 22.91
N LYS A 104 -1.15 5.69 22.12
CA LYS A 104 -2.52 6.04 21.72
C LYS A 104 -3.22 4.92 20.95
N LEU A 105 -2.50 4.25 20.05
CA LEU A 105 -3.05 3.14 19.26
C LEU A 105 -3.45 1.97 20.17
N MET A 106 -2.58 1.59 21.10
CA MET A 106 -2.82 0.51 22.06
C MET A 106 -3.96 0.83 23.03
N ASP A 107 -4.04 2.07 23.51
CA ASP A 107 -5.16 2.56 24.32
C ASP A 107 -6.48 2.44 23.53
N SER A 108 -6.47 2.87 22.27
CA SER A 108 -7.65 2.78 21.39
C SER A 108 -8.07 1.34 21.10
N MET A 109 -7.11 0.44 20.86
CA MET A 109 -7.38 -0.99 20.72
C MET A 109 -7.97 -1.58 22.00
N SER A 110 -7.49 -1.16 23.17
CA SER A 110 -8.00 -1.59 24.47
C SER A 110 -9.44 -1.12 24.71
N VAL A 111 -9.76 0.13 24.34
CA VAL A 111 -11.15 0.66 24.38
C VAL A 111 -12.08 -0.19 23.52
N ILE A 112 -11.65 -0.55 22.30
CA ILE A 112 -12.45 -1.39 21.40
C ILE A 112 -12.66 -2.78 22.00
N GLN A 113 -11.58 -3.47 22.37
CA GLN A 113 -11.65 -4.85 22.87
C GLN A 113 -12.38 -4.96 24.22
N GLY A 114 -12.40 -3.90 25.02
CA GLY A 114 -13.15 -3.82 26.26
C GLY A 114 -14.67 -3.62 26.09
N HIS A 115 -15.13 -3.22 24.89
CA HIS A 115 -16.54 -2.96 24.65
C HIS A 115 -17.31 -4.25 24.27
N PRO A 116 -18.50 -4.53 24.84
CA PRO A 116 -19.23 -5.79 24.64
C PRO A 116 -19.45 -6.21 23.17
N VAL A 117 -19.77 -5.24 22.30
CA VAL A 117 -19.98 -5.49 20.85
C VAL A 117 -18.75 -6.08 20.15
N PHE A 118 -17.54 -5.77 20.63
CA PHE A 118 -16.27 -6.21 20.05
C PHE A 118 -15.54 -7.23 20.94
N GLN A 119 -16.26 -7.89 21.85
CA GLN A 119 -15.68 -8.91 22.69
C GLN A 119 -15.05 -10.02 21.82
N ARG A 120 -13.78 -10.35 22.10
CA ARG A 120 -12.99 -11.34 21.33
C ARG A 120 -12.93 -11.04 19.84
N ILE A 121 -12.97 -9.76 19.45
CA ILE A 121 -12.94 -9.36 18.04
C ILE A 121 -11.70 -9.92 17.32
N ASN A 122 -10.56 -10.08 17.99
CA ASN A 122 -9.34 -10.68 17.45
C ASN A 122 -9.49 -12.17 17.05
N GLU A 123 -10.42 -12.89 17.66
CA GLU A 123 -10.67 -14.31 17.38
C GLU A 123 -11.85 -14.51 16.42
N ALA A 124 -12.66 -13.48 16.22
CA ALA A 124 -13.82 -13.54 15.36
C ALA A 124 -13.44 -13.84 13.90
N MET A 125 -14.27 -14.66 13.25
CA MET A 125 -14.14 -14.96 11.83
C MET A 125 -14.69 -13.81 10.98
N PRO A 126 -14.22 -13.64 9.74
CA PRO A 126 -14.78 -12.67 8.81
C PRO A 126 -16.26 -12.95 8.55
N LEU A 127 -17.03 -11.91 8.25
CA LEU A 127 -18.47 -12.05 7.99
C LEU A 127 -18.71 -12.69 6.63
N LEU A 128 -19.57 -13.72 6.60
CA LEU A 128 -20.06 -14.31 5.37
C LEU A 128 -21.10 -13.39 4.72
N ILE A 129 -21.18 -13.44 3.39
CA ILE A 129 -22.32 -12.86 2.67
C ILE A 129 -23.52 -13.79 2.93
N THR A 130 -24.61 -13.23 3.43
CA THR A 130 -25.81 -13.96 3.81
C THR A 130 -27.05 -13.15 3.47
N ASP A 131 -28.14 -13.83 3.13
CA ASP A 131 -29.49 -13.28 2.91
C ASP A 131 -30.33 -13.22 4.20
N ASP A 132 -29.88 -13.89 5.25
CA ASP A 132 -30.48 -13.86 6.58
C ASP A 132 -30.38 -12.46 7.24
N GLU A 133 -31.49 -11.71 7.22
CA GLU A 133 -31.61 -10.36 7.81
C GLU A 133 -31.33 -10.32 9.32
N THR A 134 -31.34 -11.47 10.01
CA THR A 134 -31.04 -11.54 11.45
C THR A 134 -29.55 -11.56 11.76
N LYS A 135 -28.71 -11.79 10.73
CA LYS A 135 -27.26 -11.90 10.85
C LYS A 135 -26.56 -10.69 10.24
N GLU A 136 -25.39 -10.36 10.79
CA GLU A 136 -24.49 -9.40 10.15
C GLU A 136 -23.99 -10.00 8.82
N CYS A 137 -24.07 -9.20 7.76
CA CYS A 137 -23.69 -9.61 6.41
C CYS A 137 -22.35 -8.99 6.02
N GLY A 138 -21.47 -9.80 5.45
CA GLY A 138 -20.22 -9.34 4.85
C GLY A 138 -20.42 -8.75 3.46
N VAL A 139 -19.38 -8.10 2.93
CA VAL A 139 -19.43 -7.44 1.60
C VAL A 139 -18.58 -8.12 0.53
N GLN A 140 -17.83 -9.17 0.89
CA GLN A 140 -16.91 -9.89 -0.01
C GLN A 140 -16.71 -11.34 0.48
N ALA A 141 -16.32 -12.24 -0.42
CA ALA A 141 -15.94 -13.60 -0.08
C ALA A 141 -14.83 -13.65 1.00
N VAL A 142 -15.04 -14.48 2.02
CA VAL A 142 -14.15 -14.58 3.20
C VAL A 142 -12.85 -15.30 2.89
N PHE A 143 -11.86 -15.08 3.75
CA PHE A 143 -10.58 -15.79 3.70
C PHE A 143 -10.77 -17.31 3.81
N GLU A 144 -10.13 -18.05 2.90
CA GLU A 144 -10.12 -19.51 2.86
C GLU A 144 -8.67 -19.97 2.65
N ALA A 145 -8.18 -20.81 3.57
CA ALA A 145 -6.75 -21.09 3.69
C ALA A 145 -6.20 -21.91 2.50
N GLU A 146 -6.98 -22.87 2.01
CA GLU A 146 -6.54 -23.72 0.89
C GLU A 146 -6.57 -22.94 -0.43
N ALA A 147 -7.61 -22.13 -0.67
CA ALA A 147 -7.68 -21.22 -1.80
C ALA A 147 -6.53 -20.21 -1.77
N ALA A 148 -6.17 -19.68 -0.59
CA ALA A 148 -5.02 -18.79 -0.45
C ALA A 148 -3.71 -19.46 -0.84
N LYS A 149 -3.45 -20.69 -0.35
CA LYS A 149 -2.28 -21.48 -0.75
C LYS A 149 -2.21 -21.71 -2.26
N ILE A 150 -3.32 -22.13 -2.86
CA ILE A 150 -3.39 -22.40 -4.30
C ILE A 150 -3.13 -21.13 -5.10
N ALA A 151 -3.77 -20.01 -4.73
CA ALA A 151 -3.63 -18.73 -5.42
C ALA A 151 -2.21 -18.18 -5.28
N LEU A 152 -1.66 -18.12 -4.06
CA LEU A 152 -0.29 -17.63 -3.84
C LEU A 152 0.75 -18.48 -4.57
N ALA A 153 0.58 -19.80 -4.64
CA ALA A 153 1.48 -20.67 -5.39
C ALA A 153 1.41 -20.47 -6.92
N ARG A 154 0.23 -20.13 -7.46
CA ARG A 154 0.00 -20.03 -8.90
C ARG A 154 0.17 -18.62 -9.46
N THR A 155 -0.31 -17.60 -8.76
CA THR A 155 -0.40 -16.22 -9.23
C THR A 155 0.42 -15.25 -8.36
N GLY A 156 0.89 -15.69 -7.19
CA GLY A 156 1.57 -14.84 -6.22
C GLY A 156 0.65 -13.93 -5.42
N VAL A 157 -0.67 -13.96 -5.66
CA VAL A 157 -1.64 -13.03 -5.06
C VAL A 157 -2.93 -13.75 -4.66
N TYR A 158 -3.43 -13.46 -3.45
CA TYR A 158 -4.76 -13.85 -2.99
C TYR A 158 -5.54 -12.65 -2.45
N ARG A 159 -6.86 -12.62 -2.59
CA ARG A 159 -7.72 -11.52 -2.13
C ARG A 159 -8.96 -12.06 -1.44
N ALA A 160 -9.30 -11.50 -0.27
CA ALA A 160 -10.47 -11.93 0.49
C ALA A 160 -10.90 -10.87 1.52
N ALA A 161 -12.12 -11.02 2.05
CA ALA A 161 -12.52 -10.38 3.29
C ALA A 161 -11.87 -11.07 4.49
N CYS A 162 -11.28 -10.26 5.36
CA CYS A 162 -10.60 -10.68 6.57
C CYS A 162 -11.08 -9.85 7.77
N ASN A 163 -10.65 -10.28 8.95
CA ASN A 163 -10.76 -9.50 10.16
C ASN A 163 -9.55 -8.55 10.29
N LEU A 164 -9.78 -7.24 10.46
CA LEU A 164 -8.73 -6.24 10.64
C LEU A 164 -7.78 -6.60 11.80
N PHE A 165 -8.31 -7.15 12.90
CA PHE A 165 -7.54 -7.53 14.09
C PHE A 165 -6.72 -8.81 13.91
N TRP A 166 -6.74 -9.43 12.73
CA TRP A 166 -5.75 -10.45 12.37
C TRP A 166 -4.41 -9.84 11.92
N LEU A 167 -4.35 -8.53 11.72
CA LEU A 167 -3.10 -7.79 11.51
C LEU A 167 -2.38 -7.55 12.83
N ASP A 168 -1.05 -7.54 12.78
CA ASP A 168 -0.23 -6.87 13.78
C ASP A 168 -0.17 -5.38 13.46
N LEU A 169 -1.10 -4.62 14.03
CA LEU A 169 -1.20 -3.16 13.87
C LEU A 169 -0.05 -2.39 14.53
N THR A 170 0.81 -3.07 15.30
CA THR A 170 2.02 -2.46 15.86
C THR A 170 3.27 -2.73 15.01
N SER A 171 3.15 -3.61 14.02
CA SER A 171 4.19 -3.87 13.03
C SER A 171 4.24 -2.76 11.99
N ASN A 172 5.45 -2.29 11.71
CA ASN A 172 5.72 -1.25 10.72
C ASN A 172 6.99 -1.62 9.96
N SER A 173 6.91 -1.55 8.62
CA SER A 173 8.02 -1.85 7.71
C SER A 173 9.12 -0.77 7.71
N THR A 174 8.79 0.41 8.23
CA THR A 174 9.62 1.62 8.31
C THR A 174 9.61 2.22 9.74
N PRO A 175 9.97 1.47 10.78
CA PRO A 175 9.62 1.85 12.16
C PRO A 175 10.34 3.10 12.69
N ARG A 176 11.40 3.57 12.01
CA ARG A 176 12.10 4.83 12.31
C ARG A 176 11.46 6.06 11.69
N VAL A 177 10.52 5.89 10.75
CA VAL A 177 9.79 6.99 10.13
C VAL A 177 8.72 7.46 11.12
N PRO A 178 8.72 8.75 11.50
CA PRO A 178 7.72 9.28 12.42
C PRO A 178 6.31 9.20 11.84
N LEU A 179 5.37 8.66 12.62
CA LEU A 179 3.96 8.64 12.29
C LEU A 179 3.26 9.91 12.79
N SER A 180 2.39 10.48 11.96
CA SER A 180 1.64 11.68 12.32
C SER A 180 0.23 11.32 12.77
N TYR A 181 -0.02 11.41 14.08
CA TYR A 181 -1.37 11.23 14.64
C TYR A 181 -2.37 12.19 13.97
N ALA A 182 -2.02 13.47 13.83
CA ALA A 182 -2.88 14.47 13.20
C ALA A 182 -3.31 14.09 11.77
N ARG A 183 -2.39 13.58 10.93
CA ARG A 183 -2.72 13.14 9.56
C ARG A 183 -3.60 11.91 9.54
N VAL A 184 -3.36 10.96 10.44
CA VAL A 184 -4.22 9.76 10.58
C VAL A 184 -5.64 10.17 11.00
N ARG A 185 -5.76 11.19 11.85
CA ARG A 185 -7.05 11.76 12.26
C ARG A 185 -7.74 12.53 11.12
N GLU A 186 -6.99 13.29 10.32
CA GLU A 186 -7.52 13.94 9.11
C GLU A 186 -8.02 12.90 8.10
N TRP A 187 -7.26 11.82 7.91
CA TRP A 187 -7.68 10.69 7.09
C TRP A 187 -8.94 10.02 7.67
N ALA A 188 -8.97 9.76 8.98
CA ALA A 188 -10.14 9.22 9.66
C ALA A 188 -11.39 10.09 9.45
N GLN A 189 -11.26 11.42 9.50
CA GLN A 189 -12.37 12.33 9.24
C GLN A 189 -12.82 12.30 7.77
N THR A 190 -11.87 12.24 6.84
CA THR A 190 -12.15 12.11 5.40
C THR A 190 -12.89 10.81 5.10
N VAL A 191 -12.53 9.74 5.82
CA VAL A 191 -13.09 8.42 5.59
C VAL A 191 -14.40 8.22 6.35
N PHE A 192 -14.39 8.41 7.66
CA PHE A 192 -15.48 8.03 8.55
C PHE A 192 -16.28 9.23 9.08
N GLY A 193 -16.07 10.44 8.54
CA GLY A 193 -16.78 11.64 8.99
C GLY A 193 -18.30 11.61 8.80
N LYS A 194 -18.82 10.65 8.01
CA LYS A 194 -20.26 10.38 7.84
C LYS A 194 -20.73 9.10 8.53
N GLY A 195 -19.87 8.45 9.31
CA GLY A 195 -20.12 7.18 9.98
C GLY A 195 -19.27 6.01 9.46
N PRO A 196 -19.50 4.80 10.00
CA PRO A 196 -18.82 3.57 9.58
C PRO A 196 -19.02 3.29 8.09
N ARG A 197 -17.94 2.91 7.40
CA ARG A 197 -17.98 2.49 5.99
C ARG A 197 -16.89 1.47 5.68
N HIS A 198 -17.16 0.55 4.76
CA HIS A 198 -16.16 -0.40 4.30
C HIS A 198 -15.01 0.29 3.55
N PHE A 199 -13.81 -0.27 3.65
CA PHE A 199 -12.67 0.16 2.85
C PHE A 199 -12.95 -0.04 1.37
N LYS A 200 -12.55 0.94 0.56
CA LYS A 200 -12.58 0.85 -0.91
C LYS A 200 -11.30 0.22 -1.46
N ASP A 201 -10.20 0.38 -0.72
CA ASP A 201 -8.86 -0.10 -1.09
C ASP A 201 -8.52 -1.39 -0.35
N LEU A 202 -7.69 -2.23 -0.98
CA LEU A 202 -7.20 -3.48 -0.39
C LEU A 202 -6.03 -3.21 0.56
N ILE A 203 -6.09 -3.79 1.75
CA ILE A 203 -4.95 -3.83 2.67
C ILE A 203 -3.98 -4.93 2.20
N LEU A 204 -2.77 -4.55 1.81
CA LEU A 204 -1.74 -5.52 1.39
C LEU A 204 -1.07 -6.12 2.63
N VAL A 205 -1.00 -7.45 2.66
CA VAL A 205 -0.44 -8.26 3.73
C VAL A 205 0.70 -9.11 3.17
N ALA A 206 1.84 -9.10 3.87
CA ALA A 206 2.99 -9.91 3.51
C ALA A 206 2.78 -11.38 3.91
N ALA A 207 2.78 -12.27 2.92
CA ALA A 207 2.88 -13.71 3.13
C ALA A 207 4.38 -14.13 3.11
N PRO A 208 4.89 -14.82 4.14
CA PRO A 208 6.31 -15.22 4.17
C PRO A 208 6.72 -16.16 3.03
N ALA A 209 5.82 -17.04 2.62
CA ALA A 209 5.99 -18.01 1.54
C ALA A 209 4.62 -18.42 0.98
N ALA A 210 4.58 -18.92 -0.25
CA ALA A 210 3.35 -19.33 -0.91
C ALA A 210 2.60 -20.48 -0.20
N ASP A 211 3.34 -21.35 0.50
CA ASP A 211 2.82 -22.50 1.24
C ASP A 211 2.60 -22.22 2.73
N SER A 212 2.72 -20.96 3.16
CA SER A 212 2.52 -20.57 4.56
C SER A 212 1.11 -20.92 5.04
N ASP A 213 1.00 -21.41 6.27
CA ASP A 213 -0.28 -21.48 6.96
C ASP A 213 -0.65 -20.08 7.48
N LEU A 214 -1.26 -19.29 6.60
CA LEU A 214 -1.63 -17.91 6.92
C LEU A 214 -2.63 -17.84 8.07
N LEU A 215 -3.54 -18.80 8.20
CA LEU A 215 -4.53 -18.79 9.27
C LEU A 215 -3.87 -18.98 10.65
N ALA A 216 -2.84 -19.83 10.74
CA ALA A 216 -2.04 -19.99 11.95
C ALA A 216 -1.24 -18.71 12.32
N LEU A 217 -1.00 -17.82 11.36
CA LEU A 217 -0.30 -16.54 11.57
C LEU A 217 -1.23 -15.36 11.92
N ARG A 218 -2.54 -15.59 12.08
CA ARG A 218 -3.49 -14.54 12.49
C ARG A 218 -3.04 -13.82 13.76
N GLY A 219 -3.18 -12.50 13.77
CA GLY A 219 -2.67 -11.60 14.82
C GLY A 219 -1.19 -11.21 14.66
N SER A 220 -0.47 -11.85 13.72
CA SER A 220 0.93 -11.53 13.40
C SER A 220 1.13 -11.12 11.93
N TRP A 221 0.04 -10.92 11.18
CA TRP A 221 0.10 -10.50 9.80
C TRP A 221 0.66 -9.09 9.67
N LYS A 222 1.72 -8.96 8.88
CA LYS A 222 2.36 -7.67 8.62
C LYS A 222 1.65 -6.96 7.48
N GLN A 223 1.04 -5.81 7.78
CA GLN A 223 0.55 -4.91 6.75
C GLN A 223 1.72 -4.25 6.00
N VAL A 224 1.53 -4.05 4.71
CA VAL A 224 2.49 -3.41 3.79
C VAL A 224 1.94 -2.09 3.26
N THR A 225 0.61 -1.96 3.19
CA THR A 225 -0.05 -0.69 2.93
C THR A 225 0.24 0.36 4.00
N PRO A 226 0.11 1.66 3.67
CA PRO A 226 0.28 2.74 4.65
C PRO A 226 -0.60 2.53 5.89
N GLU A 227 0.02 2.66 7.06
CA GLU A 227 -0.60 2.44 8.36
C GLU A 227 -1.75 3.40 8.63
N GLU A 228 -1.75 4.58 8.00
CA GLU A 228 -2.82 5.57 8.09
C GLU A 228 -4.19 4.98 7.71
N LEU A 229 -4.23 4.01 6.78
CA LEU A 229 -5.47 3.35 6.37
C LEU A 229 -6.10 2.58 7.53
N THR A 230 -5.35 1.69 8.17
CA THR A 230 -5.88 0.81 9.22
C THR A 230 -5.99 1.53 10.57
N HIS A 231 -5.01 2.35 10.92
CA HIS A 231 -5.00 3.06 12.21
C HIS A 231 -6.09 4.11 12.30
N SER A 232 -6.46 4.75 11.18
CA SER A 232 -7.59 5.70 11.16
C SER A 232 -8.91 5.06 11.57
N THR A 233 -9.10 3.78 11.23
CA THR A 233 -10.30 3.00 11.60
C THR A 233 -10.32 2.72 13.09
N VAL A 234 -9.18 2.30 13.65
CA VAL A 234 -9.04 2.04 15.10
C VAL A 234 -9.31 3.32 15.89
N PHE A 235 -8.67 4.44 15.52
CA PHE A 235 -8.87 5.71 16.21
C PHE A 235 -10.29 6.25 16.06
N ALA A 236 -10.88 6.19 14.86
CA ALA A 236 -12.26 6.64 14.66
C ALA A 236 -13.24 5.83 15.51
N LEU A 237 -13.13 4.50 15.51
CA LEU A 237 -14.01 3.65 16.30
C LEU A 237 -13.85 3.88 17.81
N ALA A 238 -12.62 3.95 18.32
CA ALA A 238 -12.38 4.19 19.75
C ALA A 238 -13.00 5.51 20.22
N ASP A 239 -12.93 6.56 19.40
CA ASP A 239 -13.60 7.83 19.65
C ASP A 239 -15.11 7.69 19.67
N ARG A 240 -15.70 6.94 18.74
CA ARG A 240 -17.16 6.69 18.71
C ARG A 240 -17.63 5.93 19.94
N ILE A 241 -16.88 4.91 20.38
CA ILE A 241 -17.16 4.18 21.63
C ILE A 241 -17.09 5.13 22.82
N THR A 242 -16.03 5.94 22.91
CA THR A 242 -15.85 6.91 24.01
C THR A 242 -16.94 7.98 24.04
N ALA A 243 -17.44 8.37 22.86
CA ALA A 243 -18.55 9.30 22.70
C ALA A 243 -19.94 8.68 22.97
N GLY A 244 -20.01 7.40 23.34
CA GLY A 244 -21.27 6.71 23.63
C GLY A 244 -22.12 6.41 22.39
N ALA A 245 -21.49 6.08 21.26
CA ALA A 245 -22.21 5.66 20.06
C ALA A 245 -23.15 4.46 20.36
N GLY A 246 -24.33 4.48 19.74
CA GLY A 246 -25.35 3.45 19.93
C GLY A 246 -24.93 2.09 19.33
N GLU A 247 -25.59 1.02 19.79
CA GLU A 247 -25.24 -0.35 19.41
C GLU A 247 -25.32 -0.59 17.89
N GLU A 248 -26.31 -0.01 17.19
CA GLU A 248 -26.46 -0.13 15.73
C GLU A 248 -25.26 0.43 14.96
N GLU A 249 -24.74 1.60 15.38
CA GLU A 249 -23.54 2.19 14.78
C GLU A 249 -22.33 1.31 15.06
N LEU A 250 -22.19 0.80 16.29
CA LEU A 250 -21.07 -0.07 16.66
C LEU A 250 -21.10 -1.42 15.94
N ARG A 251 -22.28 -1.99 15.69
CA ARG A 251 -22.44 -3.19 14.82
C ARG A 251 -22.03 -2.90 13.38
N SER A 252 -22.35 -1.70 12.87
CA SER A 252 -21.89 -1.28 11.54
C SER A 252 -20.35 -1.16 11.47
N TRP A 253 -19.72 -0.63 12.52
CA TRP A 253 -18.26 -0.66 12.66
C TRP A 253 -17.70 -2.08 12.74
N ARG A 254 -18.35 -2.95 13.49
CA ARG A 254 -17.97 -4.37 13.61
C ARG A 254 -17.99 -5.06 12.25
N SER A 255 -19.01 -4.78 11.43
CA SER A 255 -19.07 -5.28 10.06
C SER A 255 -17.89 -4.77 9.21
N CYS A 256 -17.50 -3.50 9.35
CA CYS A 256 -16.33 -2.95 8.66
C CYS A 256 -15.05 -3.69 9.06
N LEU A 257 -14.85 -3.96 10.35
CA LEU A 257 -13.68 -4.67 10.88
C LEU A 257 -13.60 -6.12 10.38
N LEU A 258 -14.73 -6.83 10.34
CA LEU A 258 -14.79 -8.24 9.95
C LEU A 258 -14.98 -8.48 8.45
N SER A 259 -15.15 -7.43 7.68
CA SER A 259 -15.19 -7.46 6.23
C SER A 259 -14.11 -6.57 5.63
N THR A 260 -12.95 -6.49 6.29
CA THR A 260 -11.82 -5.70 5.79
C THR A 260 -11.24 -6.40 4.56
N PRO A 261 -11.23 -5.73 3.39
CA PRO A 261 -10.77 -6.36 2.17
C PRO A 261 -9.22 -6.35 2.17
N MET A 262 -8.63 -7.55 2.11
CA MET A 262 -7.19 -7.75 2.16
C MET A 262 -6.67 -8.44 0.89
N MET A 263 -5.43 -8.11 0.53
CA MET A 263 -4.64 -8.80 -0.49
C MET A 263 -3.40 -9.41 0.19
N PHE A 264 -3.07 -10.65 -0.14
CA PHE A 264 -1.84 -11.30 0.29
C PHE A 264 -0.88 -11.39 -0.89
N SER A 265 0.39 -11.08 -0.66
CA SER A 265 1.47 -11.23 -1.63
C SER A 265 2.69 -11.88 -0.98
N VAL A 266 3.41 -12.73 -1.71
CA VAL A 266 4.59 -13.43 -1.19
C VAL A 266 5.78 -12.47 -1.12
N LEU A 267 6.13 -12.06 0.10
CA LEU A 267 7.25 -11.16 0.40
C LEU A 267 8.17 -11.86 1.40
N GLY A 268 9.17 -12.57 0.87
CA GLY A 268 9.94 -13.57 1.62
C GLY A 268 10.95 -13.04 2.64
N ASN A 269 11.15 -11.73 2.74
CA ASN A 269 12.07 -11.11 3.71
C ASN A 269 11.70 -9.64 3.99
N GLU A 270 12.32 -9.06 5.02
CA GLU A 270 12.05 -7.69 5.46
C GLU A 270 12.41 -6.62 4.40
N ASP A 271 13.41 -6.86 3.56
CA ASP A 271 13.80 -5.91 2.51
C ASP A 271 12.71 -5.85 1.41
N ALA A 272 12.15 -6.99 1.01
CA ALA A 272 11.02 -7.05 0.10
C ALA A 272 9.78 -6.36 0.69
N ILE A 273 9.52 -6.56 1.99
CA ILE A 273 8.43 -5.87 2.69
C ILE A 273 8.64 -4.35 2.70
N TYR A 274 9.87 -3.90 3.00
CA TYR A 274 10.23 -2.48 3.00
C TYR A 274 10.02 -1.83 1.62
N TRP A 275 10.58 -2.44 0.57
CA TRP A 275 10.49 -1.86 -0.78
C TRP A 275 9.06 -1.87 -1.32
N GLU A 276 8.29 -2.93 -1.05
CA GLU A 276 6.87 -2.94 -1.42
C GLU A 276 6.10 -1.87 -0.64
N ALA A 277 6.34 -1.69 0.66
CA ALA A 277 5.67 -0.63 1.43
C ALA A 277 6.03 0.78 0.94
N TYR A 278 7.30 1.00 0.59
CA TYR A 278 7.75 2.24 -0.04
C TYR A 278 7.04 2.47 -1.38
N ASP A 279 7.01 1.44 -2.24
CA ASP A 279 6.36 1.52 -3.55
C ASP A 279 4.86 1.75 -3.43
N GLN A 280 4.16 1.12 -2.48
CA GLN A 280 2.74 1.40 -2.20
C GLN A 280 2.50 2.88 -1.89
N ARG A 281 3.36 3.52 -1.07
CA ARG A 281 3.27 4.96 -0.79
C ARG A 281 3.52 5.80 -2.05
N GLN A 282 4.51 5.45 -2.87
CA GLN A 282 4.79 6.19 -4.11
C GLN A 282 3.68 6.02 -5.15
N ARG A 283 3.14 4.81 -5.31
CA ARG A 283 2.04 4.51 -6.23
C ARG A 283 0.80 5.32 -5.93
N ILE A 284 0.46 5.58 -4.68
CA ILE A 284 -0.68 6.44 -4.33
C ILE A 284 -0.47 7.86 -4.86
N VAL A 285 0.73 8.43 -4.67
CA VAL A 285 1.09 9.76 -5.17
C VAL A 285 1.07 9.79 -6.70
N GLN A 286 1.76 8.84 -7.34
CA GLN A 286 1.83 8.73 -8.79
C GLN A 286 0.45 8.50 -9.42
N SER A 287 -0.38 7.63 -8.83
CA SER A 287 -1.74 7.36 -9.33
C SER A 287 -2.59 8.61 -9.25
N HIS A 288 -2.52 9.35 -8.14
CA HIS A 288 -3.22 10.62 -8.01
C HIS A 288 -2.75 11.63 -9.07
N ASP A 289 -1.44 11.73 -9.31
CA ASP A 289 -0.89 12.67 -10.29
C ASP A 289 -1.26 12.27 -11.72
N THR A 290 -1.27 10.99 -12.08
CA THR A 290 -1.61 10.54 -13.44
C THR A 290 -3.07 10.70 -13.82
N ILE A 291 -4.00 10.66 -12.86
CA ILE A 291 -5.44 10.79 -13.11
C ILE A 291 -5.98 12.20 -12.85
N LYS A 292 -5.14 13.12 -12.37
CA LYS A 292 -5.54 14.50 -12.11
C LYS A 292 -5.85 15.21 -13.42
N ARG A 293 -6.95 15.97 -13.43
CA ARG A 293 -7.33 16.79 -14.58
C ARG A 293 -6.38 17.96 -14.78
N SER A 294 -5.99 18.18 -16.04
CA SER A 294 -5.27 19.39 -16.47
C SER A 294 -6.17 20.63 -16.43
N ALA A 295 -5.57 21.82 -16.47
CA ALA A 295 -6.29 23.09 -16.55
C ALA A 295 -7.22 23.15 -17.78
N ARG A 296 -6.77 22.63 -18.93
CA ARG A 296 -7.60 22.51 -20.13
C ARG A 296 -8.79 21.58 -19.88
N GLN A 297 -8.54 20.39 -19.32
CA GLN A 297 -9.59 19.42 -19.02
C GLN A 297 -10.62 19.98 -18.04
N TRP A 298 -10.20 20.73 -17.02
CA TRP A 298 -11.10 21.44 -16.10
C TRP A 298 -11.99 22.46 -16.81
N ALA A 299 -11.44 23.25 -17.72
CA ALA A 299 -12.23 24.20 -18.50
C ALA A 299 -13.31 23.50 -19.35
N HIS A 300 -12.98 22.39 -20.00
CA HIS A 300 -13.96 21.56 -20.70
C HIS A 300 -15.01 20.95 -19.76
N GLU A 301 -14.62 20.41 -18.60
CA GLU A 301 -15.54 19.80 -17.65
C GLU A 301 -16.55 20.79 -17.09
N ILE A 302 -16.10 22.00 -16.73
CA ILE A 302 -16.98 23.06 -16.22
C ILE A 302 -17.99 23.48 -17.28
N MET A 303 -17.59 23.55 -18.54
CA MET A 303 -18.51 23.89 -19.63
C MET A 303 -19.50 22.77 -19.93
N ALA A 304 -19.05 21.51 -19.96
CA ALA A 304 -19.96 20.37 -20.08
C ALA A 304 -20.92 20.27 -18.87
N PHE A 305 -20.48 20.63 -17.66
CA PHE A 305 -21.35 20.73 -16.49
C PHE A 305 -22.38 21.86 -16.64
N LYS A 306 -21.96 23.03 -17.13
CA LYS A 306 -22.84 24.16 -17.44
C LYS A 306 -23.93 23.74 -18.43
N GLU A 307 -23.54 23.22 -19.59
CA GLU A 307 -24.46 22.83 -20.66
C GLU A 307 -25.52 21.83 -20.16
N ARG A 308 -25.11 20.81 -19.39
CA ARG A 308 -26.05 19.85 -18.79
C ARG A 308 -27.02 20.51 -17.82
N LYS A 309 -26.55 21.44 -16.98
CA LYS A 309 -27.41 22.11 -16.01
C LYS A 309 -28.33 23.15 -16.65
N GLU A 310 -27.90 23.82 -17.72
CA GLU A 310 -28.77 24.70 -18.52
C GLU A 310 -29.87 23.90 -19.21
N GLN A 311 -29.55 22.71 -19.73
CA GLN A 311 -30.55 21.78 -20.29
C GLN A 311 -31.55 21.28 -19.23
N GLU A 312 -31.06 20.90 -18.04
CA GLU A 312 -31.89 20.41 -16.94
C GLU A 312 -32.83 21.48 -16.38
N LEU A 313 -32.36 22.73 -16.28
CA LEU A 313 -33.12 23.84 -15.69
C LEU A 313 -33.92 24.63 -16.73
N GLY A 314 -33.61 24.49 -18.02
CA GLY A 314 -34.25 25.24 -19.09
C GLY A 314 -33.88 26.74 -19.11
N GLU A 315 -32.79 27.14 -18.46
CA GLU A 315 -32.34 28.53 -18.37
C GLU A 315 -30.82 28.65 -18.55
N ALA A 316 -30.35 29.81 -19.01
CA ALA A 316 -28.92 30.11 -19.09
C ALA A 316 -28.34 30.43 -17.71
N LEU A 317 -27.19 29.83 -17.38
CA LEU A 317 -26.54 29.96 -16.09
C LEU A 317 -25.47 31.04 -16.08
N THR A 318 -25.59 31.97 -15.14
CA THR A 318 -24.52 32.92 -14.81
C THR A 318 -23.33 32.20 -14.15
N SER A 319 -22.11 32.74 -14.28
CA SER A 319 -20.90 32.18 -13.64
C SER A 319 -21.07 32.00 -12.13
N LYS A 320 -21.72 32.95 -11.45
CA LYS A 320 -21.98 32.90 -10.01
C LYS A 320 -22.94 31.76 -9.66
N ARG A 321 -24.01 31.58 -10.44
CA ARG A 321 -24.97 30.48 -10.22
C ARG A 321 -24.33 29.12 -10.49
N LEU A 322 -23.55 29.02 -11.57
CA LEU A 322 -22.81 27.81 -11.89
C LEU A 322 -21.79 27.45 -10.81
N GLN A 323 -21.05 28.44 -10.29
CA GLN A 323 -20.11 28.25 -9.18
C GLN A 323 -20.80 27.73 -7.92
N MET A 324 -21.98 28.25 -7.59
CA MET A 324 -22.79 27.74 -6.46
C MET A 324 -23.23 26.29 -6.71
N LEU A 325 -23.79 25.98 -7.89
CA LEU A 325 -24.21 24.62 -8.25
C LEU A 325 -23.04 23.62 -8.24
N PHE A 326 -21.85 24.05 -8.68
CA PHE A 326 -20.66 23.21 -8.65
C PHE A 326 -20.12 23.00 -7.22
N LYS A 327 -20.15 24.05 -6.38
CA LYS A 327 -19.82 23.95 -4.95
C LYS A 327 -20.82 23.08 -4.19
N ASP A 328 -22.10 23.15 -4.54
CA ASP A 328 -23.16 22.32 -3.94
C ASP A 328 -23.06 20.87 -4.41
N GLY A 329 -22.83 20.63 -5.71
CA GLY A 329 -22.54 19.31 -6.26
C GLY A 329 -21.33 18.66 -5.57
N SER A 330 -20.28 19.43 -5.30
CA SER A 330 -19.11 18.96 -4.55
C SER A 330 -19.34 18.80 -3.04
N LYS A 331 -20.54 19.08 -2.50
CA LYS A 331 -20.96 18.60 -1.16
C LYS A 331 -21.38 17.13 -1.20
N HIS A 332 -21.76 16.61 -2.36
CA HIS A 332 -22.05 15.19 -2.55
C HIS A 332 -20.79 14.37 -2.85
N THR A 333 -19.67 15.00 -3.20
CA THR A 333 -18.38 14.32 -3.33
C THR A 333 -17.71 14.16 -1.98
N GLU A 334 -17.36 12.93 -1.61
CA GLU A 334 -16.73 12.61 -0.31
C GLU A 334 -15.25 12.98 -0.25
N ALA A 335 -14.57 13.04 -1.39
CA ALA A 335 -13.16 13.38 -1.48
C ALA A 335 -12.99 14.85 -1.86
N ARG A 336 -12.22 15.59 -1.05
CA ARG A 336 -11.80 16.96 -1.36
C ARG A 336 -10.30 17.07 -1.16
N SER A 337 -9.58 17.48 -2.19
CA SER A 337 -8.17 17.83 -2.03
C SER A 337 -8.06 19.24 -1.46
N THR A 338 -7.31 19.38 -0.37
CA THR A 338 -6.96 20.69 0.22
C THR A 338 -6.00 21.49 -0.65
N LYS A 339 -5.45 20.88 -1.71
CA LYS A 339 -4.42 21.47 -2.58
C LYS A 339 -4.91 21.80 -4.00
N ILE A 340 -6.20 21.62 -4.32
CA ILE A 340 -6.72 21.94 -5.67
C ILE A 340 -7.34 23.34 -5.69
N GLU A 341 -6.98 24.11 -6.73
CA GLU A 341 -7.51 25.46 -7.03
C GLU A 341 -9.04 25.52 -7.25
N THR A 342 -9.73 24.37 -7.29
CA THR A 342 -11.19 24.26 -7.45
C THR A 342 -11.96 24.90 -6.30
N GLY A 343 -11.31 25.11 -5.16
CA GLY A 343 -11.87 25.83 -4.01
C GLY A 343 -11.83 27.36 -4.13
N ALA A 344 -11.06 27.91 -5.07
CA ALA A 344 -10.97 29.35 -5.25
C ALA A 344 -12.29 29.93 -5.77
N ASP A 345 -12.67 31.12 -5.28
CA ASP A 345 -13.96 31.73 -5.61
C ASP A 345 -14.16 32.07 -7.09
N ASN A 346 -13.05 32.18 -7.84
CA ASN A 346 -13.07 32.49 -9.26
C ASN A 346 -12.83 31.26 -10.15
N PHE A 347 -12.71 30.05 -9.60
CA PHE A 347 -12.34 28.86 -10.37
C PHE A 347 -13.26 28.61 -11.57
N VAL A 348 -14.58 28.60 -11.36
CA VAL A 348 -15.55 28.36 -12.45
C VAL A 348 -15.52 29.49 -13.48
N ALA A 349 -15.38 30.74 -13.04
CA ALA A 349 -15.30 31.89 -13.94
C ALA A 349 -14.02 31.85 -14.80
N ASP A 350 -12.89 31.45 -14.20
CA ASP A 350 -11.61 31.28 -14.90
C ASP A 350 -11.71 30.16 -15.94
N CYS A 351 -12.30 29.01 -15.58
CA CYS A 351 -12.57 27.91 -16.51
C CYS A 351 -13.44 28.35 -17.70
N GLN A 352 -14.56 29.05 -17.45
CA GLN A 352 -15.43 29.57 -18.50
C GLN A 352 -14.68 30.52 -19.42
N ARG A 353 -13.94 31.48 -18.86
CA ARG A 353 -13.17 32.46 -19.63
C ARG A 353 -12.12 31.78 -20.50
N VAL A 354 -11.37 30.82 -19.95
CA VAL A 354 -10.37 30.04 -20.68
C VAL A 354 -11.03 29.27 -21.82
N TYR A 355 -12.15 28.60 -21.56
CA TYR A 355 -12.85 27.87 -22.60
C TYR A 355 -13.31 28.79 -23.73
N GLU A 356 -14.07 29.84 -23.41
CA GLU A 356 -14.71 30.72 -24.38
C GLU A 356 -13.71 31.54 -25.20
N LYS A 357 -12.57 31.95 -24.61
CA LYS A 357 -11.61 32.87 -25.26
C LYS A 357 -10.38 32.19 -25.83
N LEU A 358 -10.10 30.94 -25.45
CA LEU A 358 -8.90 30.21 -25.85
C LEU A 358 -9.21 28.83 -26.43
N LEU A 359 -10.06 28.02 -25.78
CA LEU A 359 -10.28 26.62 -26.20
C LEU A 359 -11.29 26.46 -27.34
N THR A 360 -12.16 27.45 -27.56
CA THR A 360 -13.04 27.53 -28.74
C THR A 360 -12.28 27.80 -30.04
N ASP A 361 -11.05 28.35 -29.96
CA ASP A 361 -10.17 28.49 -31.11
C ASP A 361 -9.40 27.20 -31.37
N ASN A 362 -9.64 26.57 -32.53
CA ASN A 362 -9.03 25.29 -32.89
C ASN A 362 -7.49 25.33 -32.86
N TYR A 363 -6.86 26.45 -33.22
CA TYR A 363 -5.40 26.55 -33.22
C TYR A 363 -4.84 26.60 -31.79
N CYS A 364 -5.35 27.51 -30.95
CA CYS A 364 -4.92 27.60 -29.55
C CYS A 364 -5.17 26.28 -28.81
N ASN A 365 -6.35 25.66 -29.02
CA ASN A 365 -6.67 24.38 -28.41
C ASN A 365 -5.72 23.27 -28.86
N ALA A 366 -5.43 23.16 -30.17
CA ALA A 366 -4.49 22.18 -30.70
C ALA A 366 -3.06 22.38 -30.16
N LYS A 367 -2.61 23.63 -29.96
CA LYS A 367 -1.29 23.92 -29.36
C LYS A 367 -1.23 23.51 -27.89
N LEU A 368 -2.28 23.79 -27.12
CA LEU A 368 -2.37 23.29 -25.75
C LEU A 368 -2.39 21.76 -25.70
N GLU A 369 -3.03 21.11 -26.67
CA GLU A 369 -3.00 19.64 -26.78
C GLU A 369 -1.61 19.12 -27.02
N SER A 370 -0.88 19.75 -27.93
CA SER A 370 0.49 19.37 -28.26
C SER A 370 1.39 19.47 -27.03
N LEU A 371 1.21 20.51 -26.22
CA LEU A 371 1.95 20.68 -24.97
C LEU A 371 1.55 19.62 -23.93
N GLU A 372 0.27 19.30 -23.80
CA GLU A 372 -0.18 18.23 -22.88
C GLU A 372 0.30 16.84 -23.34
N ARG A 373 0.34 16.56 -24.65
CA ARG A 373 0.92 15.31 -25.17
C ARG A 373 2.41 15.21 -24.89
N GLN A 374 3.13 16.33 -24.90
CA GLN A 374 4.57 16.36 -24.70
C GLN A 374 4.97 16.34 -23.22
N PHE A 375 4.24 17.05 -22.35
CA PHE A 375 4.63 17.31 -20.96
C PHE A 375 3.62 16.81 -19.93
N GLY A 376 2.44 16.34 -20.34
CA GLY A 376 1.36 15.98 -19.42
C GLY A 376 0.98 17.13 -18.50
N LEU A 377 0.90 16.83 -17.20
CA LEU A 377 0.59 17.83 -16.17
C LEU A 377 1.76 18.78 -15.86
N GLU A 378 2.97 18.49 -16.33
CA GLU A 378 4.12 19.39 -16.19
C GLU A 378 4.16 20.46 -17.29
N SER A 379 3.16 20.47 -18.19
CA SER A 379 3.04 21.51 -19.21
C SER A 379 3.12 22.90 -18.58
N PRO A 380 3.93 23.82 -19.14
CA PRO A 380 4.11 25.15 -18.57
C PRO A 380 2.81 25.96 -18.55
N LEU A 381 1.82 25.55 -19.35
CA LEU A 381 0.48 26.13 -19.45
C LEU A 381 -0.61 25.32 -18.74
N ASN A 382 -0.25 24.28 -17.97
CA ASN A 382 -1.18 23.57 -17.10
C ASN A 382 -1.52 24.38 -15.82
N SER A 383 -2.04 25.59 -16.00
CA SER A 383 -2.46 26.48 -14.92
C SER A 383 -3.51 27.46 -15.45
N LEU A 384 -4.69 27.49 -14.82
CA LEU A 384 -5.77 28.41 -15.21
C LEU A 384 -5.31 29.86 -15.07
N LEU A 385 -4.51 30.18 -14.06
CA LEU A 385 -3.93 31.51 -13.88
C LEU A 385 -3.08 31.93 -15.09
N LYS A 386 -2.18 31.05 -15.56
CA LYS A 386 -1.31 31.37 -16.71
C LYS A 386 -2.12 31.51 -18.01
N LEU A 387 -3.09 30.63 -18.24
CA LEU A 387 -3.99 30.71 -19.39
C LEU A 387 -4.82 32.00 -19.35
N ARG A 388 -5.27 32.43 -18.18
CA ARG A 388 -5.96 33.71 -17.99
C ARG A 388 -5.06 34.89 -18.30
N VAL A 389 -3.80 34.87 -17.85
CA VAL A 389 -2.84 35.94 -18.15
C VAL A 389 -2.65 36.10 -19.66
N ILE A 390 -2.58 35.01 -20.43
CA ILE A 390 -2.54 35.09 -21.90
C ILE A 390 -3.77 35.83 -22.44
N ILE A 391 -4.97 35.50 -21.96
CA ILE A 391 -6.21 36.15 -22.38
C ILE A 391 -6.23 37.64 -22.01
N GLU A 392 -5.75 38.00 -20.81
CA GLU A 392 -5.75 39.39 -20.31
C GLU A 392 -4.70 40.28 -20.97
N LYS A 393 -3.58 39.68 -21.42
CA LYS A 393 -2.48 40.40 -22.08
C LYS A 393 -2.62 40.49 -23.59
N THR A 394 -3.64 39.87 -24.17
CA THR A 394 -3.89 39.84 -25.62
C THR A 394 -5.26 40.42 -25.94
N SER A 395 -5.31 41.30 -26.94
CA SER A 395 -6.55 41.99 -27.31
C SER A 395 -7.42 41.17 -28.24
N ASN A 396 -6.83 40.32 -29.08
CA ASN A 396 -7.55 39.53 -30.08
C ASN A 396 -7.00 38.09 -30.20
N VAL A 397 -7.67 37.26 -31.00
CA VAL A 397 -7.29 35.85 -31.19
C VAL A 397 -5.93 35.70 -31.87
N GLU A 398 -5.58 36.59 -32.81
CA GLU A 398 -4.30 36.53 -33.54
C GLU A 398 -3.11 36.71 -32.59
N GLN A 399 -3.22 37.67 -31.65
CA GLN A 399 -2.22 37.88 -30.59
C GLN A 399 -2.16 36.73 -29.58
N ARG A 400 -3.21 35.92 -29.42
CA ARG A 400 -3.17 34.70 -28.57
C ARG A 400 -2.50 33.52 -29.27
N ARG A 401 -2.57 33.49 -30.59
CA ARG A 401 -1.96 32.44 -31.41
C ARG A 401 -0.46 32.65 -31.57
N TRP A 402 -0.03 33.92 -31.65
CA TRP A 402 1.37 34.34 -31.58
C TRP A 402 1.90 34.15 -30.16
#